data_AF-A0A969BJM1-F1
#
_entry.id   AF-A0A969BJM1-F1
#
_cell.length_a   1.000
_cell.length_b   1.000
_cell.length_c   1.000
_cell.angle_alpha   90.00
_cell.angle_beta   90.00
_cell.angle_gamma   90.00
#
_symmetry.space_group_name_H-M   'P 1'
#
loop_
_entity.id
_entity.type
_entity.pdbx_description
1 polymer ?
#
loop_
_entity_poly.entity_id
_entity_poly.type
_entity_poly.pdbx_seq_one_letter_code
_entity_poly.pdbx_strand_id
1 'polypeptide(L)'
;MKLTRYYRKIYRIIVTLKRRLNERVVNNAKFWLVQALRAIFKASDTLVPLATLVALSMIIYDVGFHEFYSHEGTLFKSLIICLYVTKLLIVSRFISEWAEPRKLSAHAFSLFILIVIFFLHQFARDVAYTVPQRNGDFLWKKLLLYGGVVFIFITEVSNLLRFIYRSFNPAFMFVLSFALIILIGMLLLLLPNATVSGISPINALFTSASAVCVTGLIVVDTATAFTTMGKIILLGLIQIGASAS
;
A
#
# COMPACT_ATOMS: atom_id res chain seq x y z
N MET A 1 -15.54 69.96 25.57
CA MET A 1 -15.76 69.42 24.21
C MET A 1 -14.52 68.80 23.53
N LYS A 2 -13.26 69.12 23.92
CA LYS A 2 -12.04 68.53 23.31
C LYS A 2 -11.66 67.12 23.84
N LEU A 3 -11.91 66.81 25.12
CA LEU A 3 -11.54 65.51 25.71
C LEU A 3 -12.28 64.30 25.09
N THR A 4 -13.54 64.46 24.71
CA THR A 4 -14.35 63.39 24.10
C THR A 4 -13.89 63.01 22.69
N ARG A 5 -13.30 63.96 21.93
CA ARG A 5 -12.68 63.65 20.63
C ARG A 5 -11.38 62.85 20.78
N TYR A 6 -10.60 63.14 21.82
CA TYR A 6 -9.33 62.47 22.07
C TYR A 6 -9.53 61.01 22.48
N TYR A 7 -10.45 60.75 23.42
CA TYR A 7 -10.82 59.39 23.83
C TYR A 7 -11.37 58.55 22.68
N ARG A 8 -12.22 59.15 21.83
CA ARG A 8 -12.79 58.46 20.65
C ARG A 8 -11.72 58.12 19.61
N LYS A 9 -10.64 58.91 19.51
CA LYS A 9 -9.50 58.63 18.63
C LYS A 9 -8.65 57.46 19.15
N ILE A 10 -8.36 57.43 20.46
CA ILE A 10 -7.63 56.33 21.11
C ILE A 10 -8.41 55.02 21.01
N TYR A 11 -9.71 55.04 21.30
CA TYR A 11 -10.56 53.85 21.20
C TYR A 11 -10.55 53.25 19.78
N ARG A 12 -10.68 54.09 18.74
CA ARG A 12 -10.56 53.63 17.35
C ARG A 12 -9.21 53.00 17.07
N ILE A 13 -8.10 53.59 17.55
CA ILE A 13 -6.76 53.04 17.35
C ILE A 13 -6.64 51.66 18.00
N ILE A 14 -7.11 51.48 19.25
CA ILE A 14 -7.07 50.21 19.97
C ILE A 14 -7.87 49.12 19.25
N VAL A 15 -9.09 49.43 18.79
CA VAL A 15 -9.94 48.48 18.05
C VAL A 15 -9.27 48.07 16.73
N THR A 16 -8.68 49.03 16.01
CA THR A 16 -8.00 48.76 14.73
C THR A 16 -6.72 47.94 14.94
N LEU A 17 -5.96 48.21 16.02
CA LEU A 17 -4.79 47.44 16.39
C LEU A 17 -5.16 46.00 16.78
N LYS A 18 -6.18 45.82 17.62
CA LYS A 18 -6.67 44.51 18.04
C LYS A 18 -7.12 43.68 16.84
N ARG A 19 -7.82 44.30 15.89
CA ARG A 19 -8.23 43.65 14.63
C ARG A 19 -7.02 43.24 13.78
N ARG A 20 -6.04 44.13 13.58
CA ARG A 20 -4.82 43.82 12.80
C ARG A 20 -3.95 42.75 13.46
N LEU A 21 -3.85 42.77 14.79
CA LEU A 21 -3.17 41.71 15.56
C LEU A 21 -3.90 40.38 15.38
N ASN A 22 -5.22 40.35 15.49
CA ASN A 22 -6.00 39.13 15.32
C ASN A 22 -5.89 38.58 13.89
N GLU A 23 -5.98 39.43 12.87
CA GLU A 23 -5.79 39.03 11.47
C GLU A 23 -4.38 38.50 11.20
N ARG A 24 -3.33 39.13 11.76
CA ARG A 24 -1.94 38.62 11.65
C ARG A 24 -1.75 37.30 12.37
N VAL A 25 -2.26 37.14 13.58
CA VAL A 25 -2.14 35.90 14.36
C VAL A 25 -2.87 34.77 13.64
N VAL A 26 -4.09 35.00 13.14
CA VAL A 26 -4.87 34.02 12.38
C VAL A 26 -4.16 33.66 11.07
N ASN A 27 -3.63 34.64 10.34
CA ASN A 27 -2.93 34.38 9.08
C ASN A 27 -1.60 33.63 9.30
N ASN A 28 -0.85 33.98 10.35
CA ASN A 28 0.37 33.25 10.71
C ASN A 28 0.04 31.82 11.16
N ALA A 29 -0.97 31.63 12.01
CA ALA A 29 -1.40 30.30 12.44
C ALA A 29 -1.85 29.44 11.24
N LYS A 30 -2.63 30.02 10.32
CA LYS A 30 -3.05 29.35 9.08
C LYS A 30 -1.86 28.97 8.21
N PHE A 31 -0.86 29.85 8.09
CA PHE A 31 0.35 29.59 7.31
C PHE A 31 1.16 28.41 7.86
N TRP A 32 1.42 28.40 9.18
CA TRP A 32 2.11 27.28 9.84
C TRP A 32 1.33 25.97 9.74
N LEU A 33 0.00 26.03 9.90
CA LEU A 33 -0.86 24.86 9.81
C LEU A 33 -0.84 24.24 8.41
N VAL A 34 -0.94 25.06 7.35
CA VAL A 34 -0.87 24.57 5.96
C VAL A 34 0.50 23.96 5.65
N GLN A 35 1.60 24.55 6.13
CA GLN A 35 2.93 23.96 5.95
C GLN A 35 3.08 22.63 6.68
N ALA A 36 2.62 22.54 7.92
CA ALA A 36 2.65 21.31 8.68
C ALA A 36 1.85 20.20 7.99
N LEU A 37 0.63 20.51 7.51
CA LEU A 37 -0.19 19.56 6.75
C LEU A 37 0.49 19.12 5.46
N ARG A 38 1.16 20.03 4.73
CA ARG A 38 1.91 19.66 3.52
C ARG A 38 3.11 18.77 3.82
N ALA A 39 3.82 19.01 4.92
CA ALA A 39 4.92 18.15 5.37
C ALA A 39 4.42 16.76 5.75
N ILE A 40 3.31 16.68 6.48
CA ILE A 40 2.62 15.42 6.82
C ILE A 40 2.19 14.69 5.56
N PHE A 41 1.56 15.38 4.61
CA PHE A 41 1.15 14.80 3.33
C PHE A 41 2.34 14.15 2.62
N LYS A 42 3.45 14.86 2.47
CA LYS A 42 4.66 14.36 1.80
C LYS A 42 5.27 13.16 2.55
N ALA A 43 5.35 13.23 3.87
CA ALA A 43 5.86 12.13 4.69
C ALA A 43 4.96 10.89 4.55
N SER A 44 3.64 11.03 4.72
CA SER A 44 2.69 9.94 4.58
C SER A 44 2.69 9.33 3.18
N ASP A 45 2.78 10.16 2.12
CA ASP A 45 2.83 9.68 0.74
C ASP A 45 4.06 8.78 0.47
N THR A 46 5.19 9.05 1.12
CA THR A 46 6.39 8.20 1.04
C THR A 46 6.36 6.99 1.98
N LEU A 47 5.76 7.12 3.17
CA LEU A 47 5.77 6.07 4.19
C LEU A 47 4.70 4.99 3.94
N VAL A 48 3.57 5.34 3.33
CA VAL A 48 2.49 4.37 3.07
C VAL A 48 2.96 3.22 2.16
N PRO A 49 3.61 3.46 1.00
CA PRO A 49 4.13 2.36 0.16
C PRO A 49 5.15 1.47 0.87
N LEU A 50 5.97 2.03 1.77
CA LEU A 50 6.93 1.25 2.56
C LEU A 50 6.20 0.36 3.58
N ALA A 51 5.19 0.89 4.26
CA ALA A 51 4.39 0.11 5.21
C ALA A 51 3.61 -1.02 4.52
N THR A 52 3.07 -0.78 3.32
CA THR A 52 2.37 -1.82 2.54
C THR A 52 3.33 -2.86 1.99
N LEU A 53 4.57 -2.48 1.63
CA LEU A 53 5.63 -3.43 1.26
C LEU A 53 6.00 -4.35 2.42
N VAL A 54 6.10 -3.82 3.64
CA VAL A 54 6.34 -4.63 4.85
C VAL A 54 5.18 -5.59 5.08
N ALA A 55 3.93 -5.12 4.98
CA ALA A 55 2.74 -5.96 5.13
C ALA A 55 2.69 -7.08 4.07
N LEU A 56 3.01 -6.76 2.81
CA LEU A 56 3.09 -7.75 1.74
C LEU A 56 4.19 -8.79 2.02
N SER A 57 5.36 -8.34 2.47
CA SER A 57 6.49 -9.22 2.80
C SER A 57 6.14 -10.20 3.93
N MET A 58 5.40 -9.75 4.95
CA MET A 58 4.89 -10.61 6.02
C MET A 58 3.94 -11.69 5.50
N ILE A 59 3.07 -11.35 4.54
CA ILE A 59 2.16 -12.32 3.92
C ILE A 59 2.91 -13.31 3.05
N ILE A 60 3.88 -12.84 2.25
CA ILE A 60 4.74 -13.71 1.44
C ILE A 60 5.49 -14.70 2.36
N TYR A 61 5.96 -14.24 3.52
CA TYR A 61 6.60 -15.10 4.51
C TYR A 61 5.63 -16.13 5.11
N ASP A 62 4.42 -15.73 5.50
CA ASP A 62 3.41 -16.66 6.04
C ASP A 62 3.05 -17.73 5.01
N VAL A 63 2.71 -17.32 3.77
CA VAL A 63 2.32 -18.24 2.70
C VAL A 63 3.50 -19.12 2.26
N GLY A 64 4.72 -18.60 2.29
CA GLY A 64 5.92 -19.29 1.82
C GLY A 64 6.46 -20.36 2.76
N PHE A 65 6.40 -20.12 4.07
CA PHE A 65 7.10 -20.94 5.07
C PHE A 65 6.17 -21.67 6.04
N HIS A 66 4.90 -21.29 6.13
CA HIS A 66 3.92 -21.91 7.02
C HIS A 66 2.82 -22.61 6.23
N GLU A 67 2.25 -23.68 6.77
CA GLU A 67 1.10 -24.31 6.15
C GLU A 67 -0.06 -23.30 6.05
N PHE A 68 -0.75 -23.28 4.92
CA PHE A 68 -1.81 -22.30 4.67
C PHE A 68 -2.93 -22.35 5.72
N TYR A 69 -3.15 -23.51 6.34
CA TYR A 69 -4.14 -23.77 7.38
C TYR A 69 -3.66 -23.45 8.81
N SER A 70 -2.43 -22.97 8.95
CA SER A 70 -1.87 -22.52 10.21
C SER A 70 -1.73 -21.00 10.23
N HIS A 71 -1.66 -20.42 11.42
CA HIS A 71 -1.18 -19.07 11.59
C HIS A 71 -0.22 -19.05 12.77
N GLU A 72 0.94 -18.43 12.59
CA GLU A 72 1.80 -18.14 13.72
C GLU A 72 1.25 -16.90 14.45
N GLY A 73 0.88 -17.06 15.72
CA GLY A 73 0.27 -15.98 16.49
C GLY A 73 1.14 -14.70 16.54
N THR A 74 2.47 -14.84 16.50
CA THR A 74 3.41 -13.71 16.50
C THR A 74 3.38 -12.95 15.17
N LEU A 75 3.44 -13.65 14.04
CA LEU A 75 3.36 -13.04 12.70
C LEU A 75 2.04 -12.30 12.52
N PHE A 76 0.93 -12.93 12.89
CA PHE A 76 -0.38 -12.32 12.70
C PHE A 76 -0.59 -11.07 13.57
N LYS A 77 -0.08 -11.08 14.81
CA LYS A 77 -0.04 -9.87 15.66
C LYS A 77 0.80 -8.77 15.02
N SER A 78 1.96 -9.10 14.47
CA SER A 78 2.83 -8.13 13.79
C SER A 78 2.15 -7.55 12.54
N LEU A 79 1.42 -8.36 11.77
CA LEU A 79 0.65 -7.94 10.61
C LEU A 79 -0.47 -6.97 11.01
N ILE A 80 -1.21 -7.27 12.10
CA ILE A 80 -2.27 -6.38 12.60
C ILE A 80 -1.70 -5.02 13.01
N ILE A 81 -0.54 -5.00 13.68
CA ILE A 81 0.16 -3.76 14.05
C ILE A 81 0.59 -3.00 12.80
N CYS A 82 1.15 -3.68 11.80
CA CYS A 82 1.56 -3.08 10.53
C CYS A 82 0.37 -2.45 9.79
N LEU A 83 -0.77 -3.15 9.72
CA LEU A 83 -2.01 -2.63 9.12
C LEU A 83 -2.58 -1.46 9.92
N TYR A 84 -2.45 -1.48 11.25
CA TYR A 84 -2.85 -0.35 12.10
C TYR A 84 -2.01 0.89 11.81
N VAL A 85 -0.68 0.75 11.71
CA VAL A 85 0.22 1.85 11.34
C VAL A 85 -0.10 2.37 9.93
N THR A 86 -0.30 1.48 8.97
CA THR A 86 -0.68 1.84 7.59
C THR A 86 -1.99 2.63 7.57
N LYS A 87 -2.99 2.19 8.34
CA LYS A 87 -4.25 2.92 8.52
C LYS A 87 -4.04 4.33 9.08
N LEU A 88 -3.21 4.49 10.11
CA LEU A 88 -2.90 5.81 10.67
C LEU A 88 -2.24 6.74 9.64
N LEU A 89 -1.31 6.22 8.84
CA LEU A 89 -0.66 6.98 7.76
C LEU A 89 -1.64 7.38 6.65
N ILE A 90 -2.59 6.50 6.30
CA ILE A 90 -3.64 6.82 5.31
C ILE A 90 -4.61 7.87 5.86
N VAL A 91 -4.96 7.81 7.16
CA VAL A 91 -5.77 8.84 7.83
C VAL A 91 -5.05 10.17 7.83
N SER A 92 -3.76 10.21 8.19
CA SER A 92 -2.99 11.46 8.17
C SER A 92 -2.88 12.04 6.77
N ARG A 93 -2.68 11.18 5.75
CA ARG A 93 -2.70 11.57 4.33
C ARG A 93 -4.06 12.18 3.95
N PHE A 94 -5.16 11.53 4.29
CA PHE A 94 -6.52 12.00 3.99
C PHE A 94 -6.82 13.36 4.63
N ILE A 95 -6.48 13.55 5.91
CA ILE A 95 -6.65 14.83 6.62
C ILE A 95 -5.84 15.94 5.94
N SER A 96 -4.59 15.64 5.58
CA SER A 96 -3.74 16.62 4.90
C SER A 96 -4.19 16.92 3.47
N GLU A 97 -4.79 15.95 2.77
CA GLU A 97 -5.32 16.14 1.42
C GLU A 97 -6.54 17.07 1.40
N TRP A 98 -7.37 17.06 2.44
CA TRP A 98 -8.51 17.98 2.59
C TRP A 98 -8.11 19.46 2.70
N ALA A 99 -6.86 19.76 3.04
CA ALA A 99 -6.36 21.13 3.05
C ALA A 99 -5.96 21.65 1.66
N GLU A 100 -5.82 20.77 0.66
CA GLU A 100 -5.51 21.14 -0.71
C GLU A 100 -6.78 21.20 -1.59
N PRO A 101 -6.94 22.23 -2.43
CA PRO A 101 -8.06 22.29 -3.36
C PRO A 101 -7.84 21.28 -4.51
N ARG A 102 -8.28 20.03 -4.32
CA ARG A 102 -8.27 18.97 -5.34
C ARG A 102 -9.67 18.70 -5.88
N LYS A 103 -9.75 17.94 -6.99
CA LYS A 103 -11.03 17.47 -7.55
C LYS A 103 -11.73 16.53 -6.56
N LEU A 104 -13.05 16.62 -6.46
CA LEU A 104 -13.87 15.78 -5.56
C LEU A 104 -13.66 14.27 -5.77
N SER A 105 -13.39 13.84 -7.01
CA SER A 105 -13.14 12.43 -7.33
C SER A 105 -11.85 11.87 -6.69
N ALA A 106 -10.82 12.70 -6.50
CA ALA A 106 -9.60 12.29 -5.81
C ALA A 106 -9.87 12.06 -4.31
N HIS A 107 -10.64 12.94 -3.68
CA HIS A 107 -11.06 12.77 -2.29
C HIS A 107 -11.93 11.52 -2.12
N ALA A 108 -12.86 11.24 -3.04
CA ALA A 108 -13.68 10.02 -2.99
C ALA A 108 -12.83 8.74 -3.06
N PHE A 109 -11.81 8.71 -3.92
CA PHE A 109 -10.90 7.56 -4.03
C PHE A 109 -10.06 7.35 -2.77
N SER A 110 -9.52 8.43 -2.18
CA SER A 110 -8.77 8.35 -0.91
C SER A 110 -9.65 7.86 0.26
N LEU A 111 -10.93 8.27 0.29
CA LEU A 111 -11.91 7.82 1.27
C LEU A 111 -12.23 6.34 1.07
N PHE A 112 -12.39 5.89 -0.18
CA PHE A 112 -12.58 4.48 -0.49
C PHE A 112 -11.41 3.62 0.03
N ILE A 113 -10.16 4.02 -0.21
CA ILE A 113 -8.98 3.31 0.33
C ILE A 113 -9.01 3.28 1.86
N LEU A 114 -9.37 4.39 2.50
CA LEU A 114 -9.47 4.48 3.95
C LEU A 114 -10.53 3.50 4.52
N ILE A 115 -11.67 3.37 3.85
CA ILE A 115 -12.71 2.40 4.21
C ILE A 115 -12.15 0.97 4.06
N VAL A 116 -11.51 0.67 2.93
CA VAL A 116 -10.93 -0.65 2.66
C VAL A 116 -9.91 -1.04 3.73
N ILE A 117 -8.94 -0.17 4.06
CA ILE A 117 -7.94 -0.48 5.10
C ILE A 117 -8.56 -0.62 6.49
N PHE A 118 -9.63 0.13 6.79
CA PHE A 118 -10.35 -0.01 8.05
C PHE A 118 -10.97 -1.41 8.17
N PHE A 119 -11.74 -1.83 7.16
CA PHE A 119 -12.33 -3.17 7.13
C PHE A 119 -11.26 -4.26 7.13
N LEU A 120 -10.18 -4.09 6.37
CA LEU A 120 -9.09 -5.04 6.30
C LEU A 120 -8.40 -5.24 7.65
N HIS A 121 -8.17 -4.15 8.40
CA HIS A 121 -7.63 -4.23 9.76
C HIS A 121 -8.60 -4.92 10.72
N GLN A 122 -9.91 -4.66 10.61
CA GLN A 122 -10.91 -5.38 11.41
C GLN A 122 -10.88 -6.87 11.14
N PHE A 123 -10.81 -7.21 9.87
CA PHE A 123 -10.80 -8.57 9.38
C PHE A 123 -9.54 -9.32 9.78
N ALA A 124 -8.37 -8.66 9.77
CA ALA A 124 -7.12 -9.23 10.28
C ALA A 124 -7.23 -9.61 11.76
N ARG A 125 -7.92 -8.79 12.58
CA ARG A 125 -8.18 -9.14 13.99
C ARG A 125 -9.09 -10.34 14.10
N ASP A 126 -10.16 -10.37 13.31
CA ASP A 126 -11.09 -11.49 13.29
C ASP A 126 -10.39 -12.82 12.93
N VAL A 127 -9.53 -12.83 11.91
CA VAL A 127 -8.73 -14.02 11.56
C VAL A 127 -7.84 -14.47 12.72
N ALA A 128 -7.19 -13.53 13.43
CA ALA A 128 -6.32 -13.87 14.55
C ALA A 128 -7.02 -14.51 15.76
N TYR A 129 -8.32 -14.25 15.94
CA TYR A 129 -9.11 -14.88 17.01
C TYR A 129 -9.84 -16.14 16.56
N THR A 130 -9.92 -16.40 15.25
CA THR A 130 -10.54 -17.63 14.74
C THR A 130 -9.60 -18.82 14.91
N VAL A 131 -10.13 -19.89 15.49
CA VAL A 131 -9.42 -21.17 15.60
C VAL A 131 -9.12 -21.67 14.19
N PRO A 132 -7.86 -22.03 13.88
CA PRO A 132 -7.49 -22.51 12.55
C PRO A 132 -8.21 -23.82 12.26
N GLN A 133 -9.13 -23.79 11.29
CA GLN A 133 -9.88 -24.95 10.84
C GLN A 133 -9.70 -25.11 9.33
N ARG A 134 -9.65 -26.37 8.89
CA ARG A 134 -9.46 -26.73 7.47
C ARG A 134 -10.69 -26.40 6.60
N ASN A 135 -11.88 -26.24 7.19
CA ASN A 135 -13.11 -25.97 6.44
C ASN A 135 -13.72 -24.61 6.76
N GLY A 136 -14.00 -23.86 5.68
CA GLY A 136 -14.88 -22.70 5.65
C GLY A 136 -14.22 -21.39 6.08
N ASP A 137 -14.59 -20.92 7.25
CA ASP A 137 -14.51 -19.50 7.60
C ASP A 137 -13.08 -18.99 7.72
N PHE A 138 -12.15 -19.79 8.25
CA PHE A 138 -10.76 -19.37 8.40
C PHE A 138 -10.08 -19.11 7.05
N LEU A 139 -10.30 -19.98 6.05
CA LEU A 139 -9.67 -19.86 4.73
C LEU A 139 -10.16 -18.66 3.95
N TRP A 140 -11.49 -18.48 3.90
CA TRP A 140 -12.07 -17.34 3.20
C TRP A 140 -11.61 -16.03 3.83
N LYS A 141 -11.51 -15.98 5.16
CA LYS A 141 -10.99 -14.82 5.85
C LYS A 141 -9.49 -14.59 5.63
N LYS A 142 -8.68 -15.65 5.62
CA LYS A 142 -7.25 -15.54 5.30
C LYS A 142 -7.04 -15.07 3.84
N LEU A 143 -7.80 -15.62 2.89
CA LEU A 143 -7.74 -15.28 1.47
C LEU A 143 -8.15 -13.83 1.20
N LEU A 144 -9.28 -13.39 1.76
CA LEU A 144 -9.77 -12.02 1.62
C LEU A 144 -8.82 -11.01 2.27
N LEU A 145 -8.19 -11.35 3.41
CA LEU A 145 -7.16 -10.52 4.01
C LEU A 145 -5.97 -10.35 3.06
N TYR A 146 -5.46 -11.45 2.50
CA TYR A 146 -4.30 -11.41 1.60
C TYR A 146 -4.61 -10.68 0.31
N GLY A 147 -5.76 -10.94 -0.29
CA GLY A 147 -6.24 -10.22 -1.46
C GLY A 147 -6.37 -8.71 -1.20
N GLY A 148 -6.90 -8.33 -0.04
CA GLY A 148 -7.02 -6.93 0.35
C GLY A 148 -5.67 -6.24 0.55
N VAL A 149 -4.69 -6.89 1.19
CA VAL A 149 -3.34 -6.31 1.35
C VAL A 149 -2.64 -6.17 0.01
N VAL A 150 -2.74 -7.17 -0.88
CA VAL A 150 -2.21 -7.10 -2.24
C VAL A 150 -2.86 -5.97 -3.04
N PHE A 151 -4.18 -5.81 -2.94
CA PHE A 151 -4.91 -4.72 -3.61
C PHE A 151 -4.44 -3.34 -3.16
N ILE A 152 -4.25 -3.14 -1.85
CA ILE A 152 -3.72 -1.88 -1.31
C ILE A 152 -2.27 -1.67 -1.78
N PHE A 153 -1.44 -2.71 -1.73
CA PHE A 153 -0.07 -2.64 -2.21
C PHE A 153 0.00 -2.21 -3.68
N ILE A 154 -0.79 -2.84 -4.56
CA ILE A 154 -0.86 -2.48 -5.99
C ILE A 154 -1.29 -1.02 -6.15
N THR A 155 -2.29 -0.57 -5.39
CA THR A 155 -2.78 0.81 -5.46
C THR A 155 -1.69 1.82 -5.08
N GLU A 156 -0.94 1.55 -4.00
CA GLU A 156 0.11 2.47 -3.51
C GLU A 156 1.37 2.43 -4.38
N VAL A 157 1.76 1.25 -4.85
CA VAL A 157 2.86 1.11 -5.82
C VAL A 157 2.50 1.82 -7.13
N SER A 158 1.25 1.73 -7.59
CA SER A 158 0.80 2.45 -8.80
C SER A 158 0.92 3.97 -8.64
N ASN A 159 0.65 4.50 -7.44
CA ASN A 159 0.82 5.92 -7.13
C ASN A 159 2.30 6.33 -7.16
N LEU A 160 3.18 5.51 -6.58
CA LEU A 160 4.63 5.74 -6.58
C LEU A 160 5.22 5.65 -7.99
N LEU A 161 4.84 4.62 -8.75
CA LEU A 161 5.27 4.43 -10.13
C LEU A 161 4.85 5.62 -10.99
N ARG A 162 3.62 6.13 -10.87
CA ARG A 162 3.16 7.32 -11.62
C ARG A 162 4.11 8.52 -11.46
N PHE A 163 4.73 8.68 -10.28
CA PHE A 163 5.71 9.74 -10.04
C PHE A 163 7.04 9.48 -10.78
N ILE A 164 7.53 8.24 -10.76
CA ILE A 164 8.77 7.82 -11.44
C ILE A 164 8.61 7.87 -12.97
N TYR A 165 7.48 7.40 -13.50
CA TYR A 165 7.18 7.33 -14.94
C TYR A 165 7.22 8.68 -15.65
N ARG A 166 7.12 9.80 -14.92
CA ARG A 166 7.17 11.15 -15.51
C ARG A 166 8.54 11.56 -16.03
N SER A 167 9.61 10.84 -15.68
CA SER A 167 11.00 11.30 -15.89
C SER A 167 11.88 10.37 -16.74
N PHE A 168 11.39 9.20 -17.18
CA PHE A 168 12.20 8.20 -17.88
C PHE A 168 11.75 7.95 -19.33
N ASN A 169 12.70 7.47 -20.14
CA ASN A 169 12.45 7.08 -21.53
C ASN A 169 11.45 5.90 -21.59
N PRO A 170 10.34 6.00 -22.33
CA PRO A 170 9.27 4.99 -22.36
C PRO A 170 9.76 3.59 -22.76
N ALA A 171 10.76 3.48 -23.64
CA ALA A 171 11.29 2.19 -24.07
C ALA A 171 11.99 1.42 -22.94
N PHE A 172 12.77 2.12 -22.10
CA PHE A 172 13.47 1.50 -20.97
C PHE A 172 12.50 1.02 -19.89
N MET A 173 11.41 1.77 -19.67
CA MET A 173 10.38 1.43 -18.70
C MET A 173 9.67 0.12 -19.03
N PHE A 174 9.43 -0.13 -20.32
CA PHE A 174 8.83 -1.39 -20.77
C PHE A 174 9.72 -2.59 -20.42
N VAL A 175 11.01 -2.52 -20.79
CA VAL A 175 11.98 -3.58 -20.50
C VAL A 175 12.13 -3.80 -18.99
N LEU A 176 12.19 -2.72 -18.21
CA LEU A 176 12.31 -2.79 -16.76
C LEU A 176 11.08 -3.46 -16.11
N SER A 177 9.86 -3.16 -16.58
CA SER A 177 8.65 -3.82 -16.06
C SER A 177 8.65 -5.32 -16.30
N PHE A 178 9.05 -5.77 -17.48
CA PHE A 178 9.16 -7.21 -17.79
C PHE A 178 10.22 -7.89 -16.93
N ALA A 179 11.41 -7.28 -16.81
CA ALA A 179 12.48 -7.80 -15.97
C ALA A 179 12.06 -7.92 -14.49
N LEU A 180 11.34 -6.93 -13.95
CA LEU A 180 10.84 -6.95 -12.57
C LEU A 180 9.80 -8.04 -12.36
N ILE A 181 8.84 -8.23 -13.28
CA ILE A 181 7.83 -9.29 -13.17
C ILE A 181 8.50 -10.66 -13.17
N ILE A 182 9.50 -10.87 -14.05
CA ILE A 182 10.26 -12.13 -14.11
C ILE A 182 11.04 -12.38 -12.81
N LEU A 183 11.70 -11.34 -12.26
CA LEU A 183 12.41 -11.45 -10.98
C LEU A 183 11.48 -11.75 -9.81
N ILE A 184 10.33 -11.07 -9.75
CA ILE A 184 9.32 -11.32 -8.72
C ILE A 184 8.80 -12.75 -8.85
N GLY A 185 8.45 -13.21 -10.06
CA GLY A 185 8.00 -14.58 -10.29
C GLY A 185 9.04 -15.64 -9.89
N MET A 186 10.31 -15.42 -10.22
CA MET A 186 11.41 -16.27 -9.77
C MET A 186 11.47 -16.36 -8.24
N LEU A 187 11.40 -15.22 -7.53
CA LEU A 187 11.43 -15.20 -6.07
C LEU A 187 10.23 -15.93 -5.47
N LEU A 188 9.02 -15.74 -6.02
CA LEU A 188 7.82 -16.44 -5.57
C LEU A 188 7.90 -17.96 -5.78
N LEU A 189 8.49 -18.41 -6.90
CA LEU A 189 8.66 -19.85 -7.18
C LEU A 189 9.76 -20.51 -6.33
N LEU A 190 10.70 -19.72 -5.79
CA LEU A 190 11.74 -20.20 -4.87
C LEU A 190 11.23 -20.42 -3.44
N LEU A 191 9.99 -20.02 -3.11
CA LEU A 191 9.42 -20.28 -1.79
C LEU A 191 9.29 -21.79 -1.53
N PRO A 192 9.55 -22.25 -0.30
CA PRO A 192 9.53 -23.68 0.01
C PRO A 192 8.15 -24.30 -0.22
N ASN A 193 7.06 -23.58 0.09
CA ASN A 193 5.71 -24.05 -0.19
C ASN A 193 5.31 -24.03 -1.68
N ALA A 194 6.10 -23.40 -2.57
CA ALA A 194 5.80 -23.36 -4.01
C ALA A 194 6.24 -24.64 -4.74
N THR A 195 7.21 -25.39 -4.20
CA THR A 195 7.82 -26.56 -4.84
C THR A 195 7.81 -27.79 -3.94
N VAL A 196 7.74 -28.98 -4.53
CA VAL A 196 7.66 -30.24 -3.76
C VAL A 196 9.04 -30.66 -3.22
N SER A 197 10.09 -30.48 -4.01
CA SER A 197 11.47 -30.89 -3.70
C SER A 197 12.49 -29.76 -3.79
N GLY A 198 12.04 -28.50 -3.86
CA GLY A 198 12.89 -27.36 -4.17
C GLY A 198 13.20 -27.24 -5.67
N ILE A 199 13.61 -26.04 -6.10
CA ILE A 199 14.00 -25.76 -7.48
C ILE A 199 15.30 -24.94 -7.49
N SER A 200 16.18 -25.21 -8.47
CA SER A 200 17.37 -24.39 -8.68
C SER A 200 16.97 -22.95 -9.08
N PRO A 201 17.63 -21.90 -8.57
CA PRO A 201 17.34 -20.51 -8.94
C PRO A 201 17.35 -20.25 -10.45
N ILE A 202 18.24 -20.93 -11.20
CA ILE A 202 18.32 -20.79 -12.65
C ILE A 202 17.07 -21.36 -13.35
N ASN A 203 16.56 -22.49 -12.84
CA ASN A 203 15.37 -23.14 -13.36
C ASN A 203 14.12 -22.32 -12.98
N ALA A 204 14.08 -21.76 -11.77
CA ALA A 204 13.01 -20.86 -11.34
C ALA A 204 12.95 -19.60 -12.21
N LEU A 205 14.12 -19.01 -12.52
CA LEU A 205 14.22 -17.84 -13.40
C LEU A 205 13.73 -18.17 -14.81
N PHE A 206 14.19 -19.29 -15.38
CA PHE A 206 13.79 -19.71 -16.71
C PHE A 206 12.29 -20.02 -16.78
N THR A 207 11.76 -20.76 -15.81
CA THR A 207 10.32 -21.05 -15.73
C THR A 207 9.50 -19.78 -15.60
N SER A 208 9.94 -18.82 -14.78
CA SER A 208 9.27 -17.53 -14.64
C SER A 208 9.30 -16.72 -15.95
N ALA A 209 10.45 -16.65 -16.63
CA ALA A 209 10.58 -15.97 -17.91
C ALA A 209 9.71 -16.61 -19.00
N SER A 210 9.71 -17.95 -19.07
CA SER A 210 8.89 -18.71 -20.01
C SER A 210 7.39 -18.46 -19.81
N ALA A 211 6.94 -18.43 -18.55
CA ALA A 211 5.57 -18.14 -18.17
C ALA A 211 5.15 -16.72 -18.55
N VAL A 212 5.95 -15.70 -18.20
CA VAL A 212 5.66 -14.29 -18.49
C VAL A 212 5.69 -14.00 -19.99
N CYS A 213 6.61 -14.61 -20.75
CA CYS A 213 6.66 -14.44 -22.20
C CYS A 213 5.71 -15.38 -22.96
N VAL A 214 4.92 -16.21 -22.25
CA VAL A 214 3.94 -17.16 -22.83
C VAL A 214 4.56 -18.07 -23.92
N THR A 215 5.82 -18.45 -23.72
CA THR A 215 6.57 -19.23 -24.72
C THR A 215 6.33 -20.74 -24.61
N GLY A 216 5.85 -21.20 -23.45
CA GLY A 216 5.53 -22.62 -23.20
C GLY A 216 6.75 -23.54 -23.01
N LEU A 217 7.97 -23.00 -22.87
CA LEU A 217 9.15 -23.82 -22.58
C LEU A 217 9.16 -24.28 -21.11
N ILE A 218 9.34 -25.59 -20.90
CA ILE A 218 9.36 -26.24 -19.59
C ILE A 218 10.73 -26.89 -19.38
N VAL A 219 11.45 -26.48 -18.34
CA VAL A 219 12.78 -27.06 -17.98
C VAL A 219 12.66 -28.13 -16.89
N VAL A 220 11.60 -28.09 -16.10
CA VAL A 220 11.31 -29.05 -15.03
C VAL A 220 9.83 -29.41 -15.13
N ASP A 221 9.49 -30.69 -14.98
CA ASP A 221 8.10 -31.15 -15.09
C ASP A 221 7.18 -30.38 -14.12
N THR A 222 6.37 -29.49 -14.70
CA THR A 222 5.49 -28.60 -13.93
C THR A 222 4.39 -29.34 -13.18
N ALA A 223 4.02 -30.55 -13.64
CA ALA A 223 2.96 -31.33 -13.03
C ALA A 223 3.37 -31.88 -11.66
N THR A 224 4.63 -32.28 -11.52
CA THR A 224 5.19 -32.95 -10.35
C THR A 224 6.08 -32.05 -9.48
N ALA A 225 6.74 -31.05 -10.06
CA ALA A 225 7.70 -30.20 -9.32
C ALA A 225 7.03 -29.10 -8.48
N PHE A 226 5.85 -28.61 -8.89
CA PHE A 226 5.16 -27.51 -8.21
C PHE A 226 3.97 -27.98 -7.40
N THR A 227 3.81 -27.39 -6.21
CA THR A 227 2.61 -27.55 -5.39
C THR A 227 1.43 -26.80 -6.01
N THR A 228 0.23 -26.92 -5.42
CA THR A 228 -0.93 -26.11 -5.81
C THR A 228 -0.62 -24.61 -5.79
N MET A 229 0.16 -24.15 -4.80
CA MET A 229 0.60 -22.75 -4.71
C MET A 229 1.50 -22.38 -5.88
N GLY A 230 2.52 -23.19 -6.19
CA GLY A 230 3.41 -22.96 -7.33
C GLY A 230 2.65 -22.90 -8.67
N LYS A 231 1.65 -23.77 -8.84
CA LYS A 231 0.77 -23.76 -10.02
C LYS A 231 -0.07 -22.49 -10.13
N ILE A 232 -0.60 -21.98 -9.01
CA ILE A 232 -1.32 -20.69 -8.98
C ILE A 232 -0.38 -19.54 -9.35
N ILE A 233 0.85 -19.53 -8.85
CA ILE A 233 1.86 -18.53 -9.20
C ILE A 233 2.15 -18.56 -10.71
N LEU A 234 2.37 -19.75 -11.28
CA LEU A 234 2.59 -19.92 -12.72
C LEU A 234 1.43 -19.41 -13.57
N LEU A 235 0.19 -19.77 -13.21
CA LEU A 235 -1.00 -19.27 -13.89
C LEU A 235 -1.11 -17.75 -13.82
N GLY A 236 -0.79 -17.16 -12.66
CA GLY A 236 -0.74 -15.71 -12.48
C GLY A 236 0.31 -15.04 -13.39
N LEU A 237 1.52 -15.61 -13.48
CA LEU A 237 2.59 -15.10 -14.34
C LEU A 237 2.20 -15.16 -15.83
N ILE A 238 1.57 -16.27 -16.27
CA ILE A 238 1.06 -16.41 -17.64
C ILE A 238 0.00 -15.33 -17.93
N GLN A 239 -0.94 -15.12 -17.01
CA GLN A 239 -2.01 -14.13 -17.20
C GLN A 239 -1.48 -12.70 -17.25
N ILE A 240 -0.51 -12.36 -16.40
CA ILE A 240 0.15 -11.05 -16.40
C ILE A 240 0.90 -10.85 -17.72
N GLY A 241 1.67 -11.86 -18.14
CA GLY A 241 2.40 -11.87 -19.41
C GLY A 241 1.50 -11.61 -20.61
N ALA A 242 0.41 -12.37 -20.72
CA ALA A 242 -0.57 -12.24 -21.79
C ALA A 242 -1.30 -10.89 -21.81
N SER A 243 -1.38 -10.17 -20.68
CA SER A 243 -1.95 -8.83 -20.62
C SER A 243 -0.96 -7.71 -20.98
N ALA A 244 0.33 -8.01 -20.95
CA ALA A 244 1.40 -7.06 -21.25
C ALA A 244 1.89 -7.15 -22.71
N SER A 245 1.58 -8.25 -23.41
CA SER A 245 1.81 -8.47 -24.85
C SER A 245 0.68 -7.94 -25.71
#